data_AF-A0A3B4ZV63-F1
#
_entry.id   AF-A0A3B4ZV63-F1
#
_cell.length_a   1.000
_cell.length_b   1.000
_cell.length_c   1.000
_cell.angle_alpha   90.00
_cell.angle_beta   90.00
_cell.angle_gamma   90.00
#
_symmetry.space_group_name_H-M   'P 1'
#
loop_
_entity.id
_entity.type
_entity.pdbx_description
1 polymer ?
#
loop_
_entity_poly.entity_id
_entity_poly.type
_entity_poly.pdbx_seq_one_letter_code
_entity_poly.pdbx_strand_id
1 'polypeptide(L)'
;MDKQPEHEENEVTDDTERETSQEHDSSIPSDRNQKEDSEMVTSDHEDKLSKSRQVTEEPSVAEAATSEPEESSRNELPGAASSISSCEDLDVRMNKVTEQPLTNKESVVFDSDDGPARLHLETPEKETTRVEQEEEEEAEEEDITAAADREDIRYEEYRQMLQELCKERDEASQRSSKLQMKLAEYFRKKAGDNAQLERQEPATEQLQEYEKYINILTDLQQQLTADSESAQQQAEENRTQSQEKLDKVEKEWRALMALKQEAVAAALSRHLGKKAAQAKVESSLRAEQLRQDELVKLRLKHIKLRIKIRRLEAELRDMEGHSRDPLQIQFEQLQAARLKQKKHAEKQREESLKLQRKISSNLELLSNIKEKLYWSKMEVEAKRGQLAEVEAAVARKRELLTRTKQARNSLQEGNLRLKERRGLLGNRILLRDLEDTVDASDQLEEHLEKLKLQQAEAAFSGGRWKKKLEST
;
A
#
# COMPACT_ATOMS: atom_id res chain seq x y z
N MET A 1 22.65 16.82 -48.35
CA MET A 1 21.52 16.79 -47.39
C MET A 1 20.33 17.33 -48.14
N ASP A 2 19.80 16.48 -49.00
CA ASP A 2 18.70 16.77 -49.91
C ASP A 2 17.38 16.65 -49.18
N LYS A 3 16.47 17.61 -49.40
CA LYS A 3 15.07 17.39 -49.79
C LYS A 3 14.23 18.66 -49.63
N GLN A 4 13.78 19.14 -50.78
CA GLN A 4 12.40 19.56 -51.04
C GLN A 4 11.90 18.67 -52.21
N PRO A 5 10.59 18.56 -52.52
CA PRO A 5 9.55 19.58 -52.35
C PRO A 5 8.14 19.08 -51.95
N GLU A 6 7.27 20.08 -51.87
CA GLU A 6 5.80 20.15 -51.77
C GLU A 6 5.07 19.51 -52.97
N HIS A 7 3.84 19.01 -52.77
CA HIS A 7 2.59 19.53 -53.37
C HIS A 7 1.34 18.64 -53.12
N GLU A 8 0.22 19.34 -52.89
CA GLU A 8 -1.19 19.10 -53.32
C GLU A 8 -1.94 17.83 -52.89
N GLU A 9 -3.00 17.94 -52.06
CA GLU A 9 -4.40 18.30 -52.39
C GLU A 9 -5.18 17.20 -53.14
N ASN A 10 -6.23 16.66 -52.48
CA ASN A 10 -7.61 16.50 -53.00
C ASN A 10 -8.51 15.65 -52.07
N GLU A 11 -9.34 16.34 -51.29
CA GLU A 11 -10.81 16.40 -51.34
C GLU A 11 -11.72 15.17 -51.73
N VAL A 12 -12.76 15.02 -50.89
CA VAL A 12 -14.17 14.56 -51.05
C VAL A 12 -14.55 13.07 -51.21
N THR A 13 -15.60 12.73 -50.43
CA THR A 13 -16.79 11.86 -50.63
C THR A 13 -16.83 10.69 -49.64
N ASP A 14 -17.73 10.58 -48.66
CA ASP A 14 -19.21 10.70 -48.52
C ASP A 14 -19.76 9.32 -48.09
N ASP A 15 -20.51 9.36 -47.00
CA ASP A 15 -21.64 8.52 -46.56
C ASP A 15 -21.79 7.07 -47.02
N THR A 16 -21.99 6.17 -46.05
CA THR A 16 -23.04 5.12 -46.15
C THR A 16 -23.48 4.67 -44.76
N GLU A 17 -24.73 5.01 -44.44
CA GLU A 17 -25.55 4.45 -43.36
C GLU A 17 -25.77 2.94 -43.55
N ARG A 18 -25.87 2.18 -42.45
CA ARG A 18 -26.72 0.99 -42.42
C ARG A 18 -27.20 0.65 -41.02
N GLU A 19 -28.44 1.05 -40.74
CA GLU A 19 -29.30 0.41 -39.76
C GLU A 19 -29.64 -1.02 -40.18
N THR A 20 -29.67 -1.95 -39.24
CA THR A 20 -30.64 -3.06 -39.26
C THR A 20 -31.06 -3.38 -37.84
N SER A 21 -32.34 -3.14 -37.61
CA SER A 21 -33.15 -3.48 -36.46
C SER A 21 -33.22 -4.99 -36.20
N GLN A 22 -33.36 -5.38 -34.95
CA GLN A 22 -34.18 -6.54 -34.60
C GLN A 22 -34.82 -6.33 -33.22
N GLU A 23 -36.10 -5.97 -33.24
CA GLU A 23 -37.02 -6.02 -32.11
C GLU A 23 -37.54 -7.45 -31.94
N HIS A 24 -37.65 -7.93 -30.70
CA HIS A 24 -38.72 -8.82 -30.25
C HIS A 24 -38.95 -8.64 -28.74
N ASP A 25 -39.79 -7.66 -28.47
CA ASP A 25 -40.97 -7.62 -27.59
C ASP A 25 -41.15 -8.56 -26.38
N SER A 26 -41.49 -7.88 -25.27
CA SER A 26 -42.40 -8.22 -24.16
C SER A 26 -42.14 -9.40 -23.22
N SER A 27 -41.97 -9.09 -21.92
CA SER A 27 -43.05 -9.20 -20.92
C SER A 27 -42.56 -8.86 -19.50
N ILE A 28 -43.19 -7.87 -18.87
CA ILE A 28 -43.13 -7.55 -17.43
C ILE A 28 -44.33 -8.27 -16.76
N PRO A 29 -44.23 -8.68 -15.49
CA PRO A 29 -44.95 -7.92 -14.47
C PRO A 29 -44.12 -7.64 -13.20
N SER A 30 -44.29 -6.43 -12.70
CA SER A 30 -43.95 -6.04 -11.33
C SER A 30 -44.76 -6.86 -10.33
N ASP A 31 -44.13 -7.24 -9.22
CA ASP A 31 -44.88 -7.50 -7.99
C ASP A 31 -44.22 -6.87 -6.77
N ARG A 32 -45.12 -6.49 -5.89
CA ARG A 32 -45.13 -5.52 -4.81
C ARG A 32 -44.85 -6.27 -3.52
N ASN A 33 -44.05 -5.70 -2.61
CA ASN A 33 -44.24 -5.94 -1.17
C ASN A 33 -43.62 -4.81 -0.35
N GLN A 34 -44.50 -3.89 0.06
CA GLN A 34 -44.35 -3.09 1.27
C GLN A 34 -44.82 -3.96 2.45
N LYS A 35 -44.09 -3.89 3.57
CA LYS A 35 -44.66 -4.14 4.90
C LYS A 35 -43.95 -3.25 5.92
N GLU A 36 -44.66 -2.20 6.31
CA GLU A 36 -44.60 -1.54 7.62
C GLU A 36 -45.02 -2.61 8.68
N ASP A 37 -44.72 -2.57 9.99
CA ASP A 37 -44.77 -1.47 10.94
C ASP A 37 -44.33 -1.97 12.35
N SER A 38 -44.17 -1.03 13.31
CA SER A 38 -44.24 -1.18 14.79
C SER A 38 -42.96 -1.64 15.54
N GLU A 39 -42.57 -1.16 16.73
CA GLU A 39 -43.07 -0.14 17.68
C GLU A 39 -42.04 0.02 18.84
N MET A 40 -42.16 1.12 19.58
CA MET A 40 -41.88 1.32 21.02
C MET A 40 -40.45 1.32 21.62
N VAL A 41 -40.03 2.56 21.93
CA VAL A 41 -39.56 3.12 23.21
C VAL A 41 -39.78 2.26 24.48
N THR A 42 -38.76 2.15 25.36
CA THR A 42 -38.79 2.52 26.80
C THR A 42 -37.46 2.29 27.54
N SER A 43 -37.21 3.20 28.50
CA SER A 43 -36.38 3.14 29.73
C SER A 43 -34.85 2.99 29.61
N ASP A 44 -34.05 3.99 29.99
CA ASP A 44 -33.73 4.46 31.36
C ASP A 44 -32.73 3.56 32.10
N HIS A 45 -31.47 4.00 32.20
CA HIS A 45 -30.79 4.03 33.50
C HIS A 45 -29.67 5.08 33.54
N GLU A 46 -29.74 5.89 34.59
CA GLU A 46 -28.74 6.87 34.99
C GLU A 46 -27.45 6.21 35.47
N ASP A 47 -26.32 6.92 35.35
CA ASP A 47 -25.59 7.33 36.56
C ASP A 47 -24.61 8.50 36.31
N LYS A 48 -24.98 9.63 36.92
CA LYS A 48 -24.20 10.62 37.69
C LYS A 48 -22.69 10.33 37.85
N LEU A 49 -21.73 11.27 37.79
CA LEU A 49 -21.46 12.43 38.66
C LEU A 49 -20.05 12.93 38.23
N SER A 50 -19.74 14.18 37.86
CA SER A 50 -19.42 15.34 38.73
C SER A 50 -18.80 16.45 37.84
N LYS A 51 -19.28 17.70 37.88
CA LYS A 51 -18.77 18.89 38.64
C LYS A 51 -17.38 19.36 38.15
N SER A 52 -17.08 20.61 37.77
CA SER A 52 -17.47 21.96 38.25
C SER A 52 -17.05 22.98 37.16
N ARG A 53 -17.90 23.89 36.66
CA ARG A 53 -18.11 25.31 37.08
C ARG A 53 -16.82 26.11 37.38
N GLN A 54 -16.46 27.03 36.47
CA GLN A 54 -16.15 28.42 36.82
C GLN A 54 -16.31 29.34 35.60
N VAL A 55 -17.02 30.45 35.82
CA VAL A 55 -17.30 31.56 34.92
C VAL A 55 -16.47 32.75 35.40
N THR A 56 -15.89 33.52 34.49
CA THR A 56 -15.70 34.97 34.67
C THR A 56 -15.63 35.67 33.31
N GLU A 57 -16.53 36.63 33.14
CA GLU A 57 -16.69 37.67 32.10
C GLU A 57 -15.41 38.53 31.93
N GLU A 58 -14.90 38.78 30.71
CA GLU A 58 -15.15 39.92 29.77
C GLU A 58 -14.61 41.30 30.24
N PRO A 59 -14.40 42.33 29.37
CA PRO A 59 -14.05 42.37 27.92
C PRO A 59 -13.02 43.49 27.56
N SER A 60 -12.90 43.78 26.25
CA SER A 60 -12.49 45.06 25.59
C SER A 60 -11.00 45.27 25.22
N VAL A 61 -10.58 45.86 24.09
CA VAL A 61 -11.20 46.43 22.87
C VAL A 61 -10.07 46.70 21.84
N ALA A 62 -10.45 46.76 20.54
CA ALA A 62 -9.79 47.37 19.37
C ALA A 62 -8.53 46.70 18.78
N GLU A 63 -8.58 46.16 17.54
CA GLU A 63 -8.61 46.86 16.23
C GLU A 63 -7.35 47.72 15.99
N ALA A 64 -6.74 47.80 14.81
CA ALA A 64 -6.83 47.10 13.53
C ALA A 64 -5.71 47.71 12.64
N ALA A 65 -5.49 47.08 11.48
CA ALA A 65 -4.98 47.71 10.25
C ALA A 65 -3.46 48.02 10.20
N THR A 66 -2.63 47.18 9.58
CA THR A 66 -2.36 47.01 8.13
C THR A 66 -1.28 47.93 7.59
N SER A 67 -0.43 47.29 6.76
CA SER A 67 0.21 47.82 5.54
C SER A 67 1.74 47.99 5.58
N GLU A 68 2.38 47.10 4.83
CA GLU A 68 3.60 47.24 4.00
C GLU A 68 3.63 48.58 3.19
N PRO A 69 4.71 48.98 2.45
CA PRO A 69 5.76 48.14 1.82
C PRO A 69 7.19 48.72 1.70
N GLU A 70 8.07 47.89 1.11
CA GLU A 70 9.24 48.10 0.21
C GLU A 70 10.03 49.44 0.30
N GLU A 71 11.35 49.54 0.15
CA GLU A 71 12.19 49.06 -0.95
C GLU A 71 13.66 49.54 -0.73
N SER A 72 14.61 48.86 -1.39
CA SER A 72 15.80 49.47 -2.01
C SER A 72 17.05 49.85 -1.18
N SER A 73 18.07 48.98 -1.31
CA SER A 73 19.35 49.29 -1.99
C SER A 73 20.40 50.14 -1.25
N ARG A 74 21.60 49.54 -1.06
CA ARG A 74 22.79 49.74 -1.93
C ARG A 74 24.12 49.82 -1.16
N ASN A 75 25.08 49.01 -1.62
CA ASN A 75 26.56 49.19 -1.61
C ASN A 75 27.27 49.13 -0.24
N GLU A 76 28.51 48.62 -0.08
CA GLU A 76 29.57 48.22 -1.00
C GLU A 76 30.58 47.34 -0.21
N LEU A 77 31.11 46.31 -0.86
CA LEU A 77 32.38 45.62 -0.54
C LEU A 77 33.49 46.39 -1.28
N PRO A 78 34.76 46.47 -0.80
CA PRO A 78 35.66 45.32 -1.00
C PRO A 78 36.84 45.18 0.00
N GLY A 79 37.54 44.03 -0.08
CA GLY A 79 39.01 44.06 -0.07
C GLY A 79 39.77 43.24 0.98
N ALA A 80 40.04 41.99 0.62
CA ALA A 80 41.36 41.32 0.70
C ALA A 80 42.12 41.11 2.04
N ALA A 81 42.24 39.82 2.36
CA ALA A 81 43.48 39.08 2.61
C ALA A 81 44.15 39.06 4.01
N SER A 82 44.58 37.82 4.31
CA SER A 82 45.71 37.40 5.15
C SER A 82 45.43 36.96 6.58
N SER A 83 45.54 35.64 6.73
CA SER A 83 45.94 34.87 7.90
C SER A 83 47.10 35.50 8.70
N ILE A 84 47.09 35.31 10.04
CA ILE A 84 48.14 34.72 10.90
C ILE A 84 47.99 35.20 12.37
N SER A 85 47.91 34.22 13.29
CA SER A 85 48.45 34.19 14.66
C SER A 85 47.97 35.17 15.74
N SER A 86 47.42 34.66 16.85
CA SER A 86 48.18 34.44 18.11
C SER A 86 47.27 34.26 19.35
N CYS A 87 47.60 33.22 20.12
CA CYS A 87 47.46 32.91 21.56
C CYS A 87 46.42 33.57 22.48
N GLU A 88 45.77 32.71 23.29
CA GLU A 88 45.75 32.70 24.77
C GLU A 88 45.37 31.24 25.20
N ASP A 89 46.33 30.41 25.61
CA ASP A 89 46.78 30.12 26.99
C ASP A 89 45.72 29.44 27.89
N LEU A 90 45.95 28.15 28.23
CA LEU A 90 45.71 27.61 29.58
C LEU A 90 46.52 26.33 29.82
N ASP A 91 46.94 26.19 31.07
CA ASP A 91 48.26 25.76 31.48
C ASP A 91 48.33 24.31 31.98
N VAL A 92 49.55 23.78 31.99
CA VAL A 92 49.96 22.42 32.36
C VAL A 92 49.97 22.26 33.88
N ARG A 93 49.53 21.09 34.39
CA ARG A 93 49.97 20.60 35.71
C ARG A 93 50.36 19.12 35.67
N MET A 94 51.66 18.91 35.59
CA MET A 94 52.34 17.66 35.96
C MET A 94 52.21 17.39 37.45
N ASN A 95 52.10 16.11 37.82
CA ASN A 95 52.77 15.57 39.01
C ASN A 95 52.96 14.05 38.93
N LYS A 96 54.00 13.62 39.67
CA LYS A 96 54.91 12.51 39.44
C LYS A 96 54.76 11.46 40.56
N VAL A 97 54.69 10.18 40.15
CA VAL A 97 55.23 8.93 40.73
C VAL A 97 55.53 8.86 42.24
N THR A 98 54.99 7.83 42.96
CA THR A 98 55.77 6.85 43.77
C THR A 98 54.96 5.58 44.17
N GLU A 99 55.47 4.41 43.74
CA GLU A 99 55.61 3.05 44.35
C GLU A 99 54.51 2.27 45.13
N GLN A 100 54.08 1.12 44.52
CA GLN A 100 54.02 -0.31 44.97
C GLN A 100 53.36 -0.78 46.31
N PRO A 101 53.06 -2.11 46.53
CA PRO A 101 52.71 -3.25 45.63
C PRO A 101 51.53 -4.14 46.18
N LEU A 102 51.19 -5.26 45.49
CA LEU A 102 50.69 -6.60 45.95
C LEU A 102 49.87 -7.28 44.81
N THR A 103 50.39 -8.23 44.02
CA THR A 103 50.60 -9.70 44.18
C THR A 103 49.48 -10.61 43.61
N ASN A 104 49.95 -11.67 42.92
CA ASN A 104 49.31 -12.91 42.42
C ASN A 104 48.76 -12.86 40.98
N LYS A 105 49.53 -13.27 39.95
CA LYS A 105 49.92 -14.64 39.52
C LYS A 105 48.74 -15.52 39.11
N GLU A 106 48.52 -15.66 37.80
CA GLU A 106 48.51 -16.96 37.12
C GLU A 106 48.77 -16.75 35.61
N SER A 107 49.87 -17.31 35.11
CA SER A 107 50.27 -17.27 33.70
C SER A 107 50.32 -18.70 33.17
N VAL A 108 49.51 -19.00 32.17
CA VAL A 108 49.64 -20.21 31.36
C VAL A 108 50.47 -19.85 30.13
N VAL A 109 51.68 -20.39 30.10
CA VAL A 109 52.58 -20.44 28.93
C VAL A 109 52.18 -21.68 28.13
N PHE A 110 51.91 -21.52 26.84
CA PHE A 110 51.92 -22.63 25.89
C PHE A 110 52.84 -22.23 24.73
N ASP A 111 54.08 -22.71 24.80
CA ASP A 111 54.94 -22.86 23.63
C ASP A 111 54.63 -24.22 23.02
N SER A 112 54.43 -24.26 21.70
CA SER A 112 54.64 -25.46 20.90
C SER A 112 55.01 -25.05 19.49
N ASP A 113 56.32 -25.11 19.29
CA ASP A 113 57.04 -25.40 18.06
C ASP A 113 56.48 -26.68 17.41
N ASP A 114 56.09 -26.64 16.13
CA ASP A 114 56.22 -27.85 15.29
C ASP A 114 56.09 -27.59 13.79
N GLY A 115 56.90 -28.34 13.05
CA GLY A 115 56.85 -28.57 11.62
C GLY A 115 58.18 -29.18 11.16
N PRO A 116 58.22 -29.99 10.08
CA PRO A 116 57.31 -31.05 9.66
C PRO A 116 58.01 -32.43 9.70
N ALA A 117 57.28 -33.49 10.03
CA ALA A 117 57.82 -34.86 10.00
C ALA A 117 57.97 -35.38 8.55
N ARG A 118 59.22 -35.60 8.12
CA ARG A 118 59.59 -36.47 6.99
C ARG A 118 59.78 -37.89 7.52
N LEU A 119 59.03 -38.85 6.97
CA LEU A 119 59.25 -40.28 7.19
C LEU A 119 60.50 -40.71 6.40
N HIS A 120 61.54 -41.15 7.13
CA HIS A 120 62.70 -41.84 6.57
C HIS A 120 62.77 -43.21 7.25
N LEU A 121 62.43 -44.25 6.50
CA LEU A 121 62.85 -45.62 6.80
C LEU A 121 64.35 -45.70 6.52
N GLU A 122 65.14 -46.13 7.49
CA GLU A 122 66.36 -46.90 7.23
C GLU A 122 66.83 -47.62 8.51
N THR A 123 67.10 -48.90 8.31
CA THR A 123 67.78 -49.87 9.18
C THR A 123 69.16 -49.38 9.65
N PRO A 124 69.69 -49.94 10.75
CA PRO A 124 71.09 -50.35 10.70
C PRO A 124 71.36 -51.73 11.30
N GLU A 125 72.12 -52.51 10.53
CA GLU A 125 73.00 -53.57 11.00
C GLU A 125 74.21 -52.96 11.77
N LYS A 126 74.70 -53.62 12.83
CA LYS A 126 76.05 -54.28 12.88
C LYS A 126 76.53 -54.65 14.29
N GLU A 127 76.93 -55.93 14.43
CA GLU A 127 78.20 -56.47 14.97
C GLU A 127 78.65 -56.10 16.41
N THR A 128 79.22 -56.95 17.27
CA THR A 128 79.41 -58.41 17.48
C THR A 128 80.15 -58.48 18.81
N THR A 129 79.80 -59.37 19.77
CA THR A 129 80.81 -60.01 20.65
C THR A 129 80.28 -61.23 21.42
N ARG A 130 80.75 -62.40 20.95
CA ARG A 130 81.37 -63.53 21.69
C ARG A 130 80.67 -64.18 22.90
N VAL A 131 80.19 -65.39 22.63
CA VAL A 131 80.00 -66.62 23.43
C VAL A 131 80.78 -66.73 24.75
N GLU A 132 80.07 -67.09 25.83
CA GLU A 132 80.34 -68.28 26.67
C GLU A 132 79.06 -68.69 27.43
N GLN A 133 78.92 -70.00 27.61
CA GLN A 133 77.72 -70.80 27.81
C GLN A 133 77.48 -71.17 29.28
N GLU A 134 76.24 -71.60 29.56
CA GLU A 134 75.81 -72.55 30.60
C GLU A 134 75.68 -72.02 32.05
N GLU A 135 74.44 -71.78 32.46
CA GLU A 135 73.72 -72.48 33.54
C GLU A 135 72.31 -71.85 33.68
N GLU A 136 71.33 -72.61 34.20
CA GLU A 136 69.92 -72.24 34.50
C GLU A 136 68.82 -72.67 33.48
N GLU A 137 68.83 -73.93 33.04
CA GLU A 137 67.61 -74.64 32.59
C GLU A 137 66.88 -75.28 33.79
N GLU A 138 66.27 -74.49 34.69
CA GLU A 138 65.25 -75.03 35.63
C GLU A 138 64.14 -74.01 36.00
N ALA A 139 64.05 -72.87 35.28
CA ALA A 139 63.04 -71.82 35.57
C ALA A 139 62.01 -71.58 34.45
N GLU A 140 62.09 -72.27 33.31
CA GLU A 140 61.28 -71.93 32.11
C GLU A 140 59.97 -72.72 31.96
N GLU A 141 59.71 -73.79 32.73
CA GLU A 141 58.45 -74.55 32.56
C GLU A 141 57.24 -73.98 33.32
N GLU A 142 57.40 -73.13 34.35
CA GLU A 142 56.27 -72.45 35.01
C GLU A 142 55.81 -71.18 34.29
N ASP A 143 56.62 -70.60 33.40
CA ASP A 143 56.29 -69.31 32.74
C ASP A 143 55.63 -69.48 31.35
N ILE A 144 55.77 -70.64 30.70
CA ILE A 144 55.12 -70.92 29.40
C ILE A 144 53.62 -71.18 29.56
N THR A 145 53.18 -71.78 30.67
CA THR A 145 51.75 -72.01 30.95
C THR A 145 51.04 -70.71 31.34
N ALA A 146 51.69 -69.85 32.15
CA ALA A 146 51.15 -68.55 32.53
C ALA A 146 51.10 -67.52 31.38
N ALA A 147 52.00 -67.62 30.40
CA ALA A 147 51.99 -66.78 29.20
C ALA A 147 50.88 -67.19 28.21
N ALA A 148 50.67 -68.50 28.01
CA ALA A 148 49.58 -69.03 27.18
C ALA A 148 48.21 -68.68 27.77
N ASP A 149 48.02 -68.85 29.09
CA ASP A 149 46.78 -68.49 29.78
C ASP A 149 46.50 -66.97 29.72
N ARG A 150 47.54 -66.11 29.78
CA ARG A 150 47.40 -64.65 29.66
C ARG A 150 47.06 -64.17 28.24
N GLU A 151 47.45 -64.90 27.21
CA GLU A 151 47.08 -64.62 25.82
C GLU A 151 45.66 -65.12 25.52
N ASP A 152 45.27 -66.28 26.07
CA ASP A 152 43.92 -66.81 25.98
C ASP A 152 42.90 -65.94 26.72
N ILE A 153 43.24 -65.41 27.91
CA ILE A 153 42.40 -64.44 28.64
C ILE A 153 42.20 -63.17 27.80
N ARG A 154 43.25 -62.65 27.15
CA ARG A 154 43.17 -61.46 26.28
C ARG A 154 42.34 -61.73 25.03
N TYR A 155 42.42 -62.93 24.47
CA TYR A 155 41.64 -63.34 23.31
C TYR A 155 40.16 -63.50 23.66
N GLU A 156 39.85 -64.03 24.85
CA GLU A 156 38.49 -64.18 25.34
C GLU A 156 37.85 -62.82 25.69
N GLU A 157 38.60 -61.89 26.30
CA GLU A 157 38.18 -60.49 26.52
C GLU A 157 37.91 -59.76 25.20
N TYR A 158 38.77 -59.94 24.19
CA TYR A 158 38.56 -59.35 22.85
C TYR A 158 37.34 -59.95 22.16
N ARG A 159 37.10 -61.26 22.31
CA ARG A 159 35.92 -61.95 21.78
C ARG A 159 34.63 -61.45 22.45
N GLN A 160 34.65 -61.21 23.77
CA GLN A 160 33.51 -60.64 24.51
C GLN A 160 33.20 -59.21 24.06
N MET A 161 34.23 -58.36 23.94
CA MET A 161 34.09 -57.00 23.42
C MET A 161 33.53 -56.98 21.99
N LEU A 162 33.99 -57.89 21.12
CA LEU A 162 33.44 -58.01 19.77
C LEU A 162 31.96 -58.44 19.78
N GLN A 163 31.56 -59.34 20.69
CA GLN A 163 30.16 -59.74 20.86
C GLN A 163 29.29 -58.58 21.37
N GLU A 164 29.79 -57.77 22.30
CA GLU A 164 29.10 -56.58 22.81
C GLU A 164 28.89 -55.55 21.70
N LEU A 165 29.94 -55.22 20.95
CA LEU A 165 29.85 -54.32 19.79
C LEU A 165 28.88 -54.84 18.72
N CYS A 166 28.82 -56.16 18.51
CA CYS A 166 27.84 -56.76 17.60
C CYS A 166 26.40 -56.57 18.10
N LYS A 167 26.14 -56.78 19.40
CA LYS A 167 24.83 -56.53 20.01
C LYS A 167 24.43 -55.07 19.89
N GLU A 168 25.33 -54.14 20.21
CA GLU A 168 25.07 -52.70 20.10
C GLU A 168 24.73 -52.29 18.65
N ARG A 169 25.47 -52.82 17.68
CA ARG A 169 25.20 -52.60 16.25
C ARG A 169 23.86 -53.18 15.81
N ASP A 170 23.49 -54.36 16.31
CA ASP A 170 22.19 -54.96 16.00
C ASP A 170 21.04 -54.18 16.64
N GLU A 171 21.19 -53.71 17.88
CA GLU A 171 20.19 -52.85 18.50
C GLU A 171 20.07 -51.48 17.81
N ALA A 172 21.19 -50.87 17.41
CA ALA A 172 21.20 -49.65 16.63
C ALA A 172 20.50 -49.85 15.27
N SER A 173 20.76 -50.98 14.61
CA SER A 173 20.10 -51.37 13.37
C SER A 173 18.58 -51.55 13.56
N GLN A 174 18.15 -52.21 14.65
CA GLN A 174 16.73 -52.35 14.97
C GLN A 174 16.07 -51.01 15.30
N ARG A 175 16.75 -50.11 16.01
CA ARG A 175 16.26 -48.75 16.29
C ARG A 175 16.11 -47.96 14.99
N SER A 176 17.11 -48.04 14.10
CA SER A 176 17.08 -47.43 12.77
C SER A 176 15.92 -47.97 11.93
N SER A 177 15.73 -49.28 11.88
CA SER A 177 14.60 -49.91 11.17
C SER A 177 13.25 -49.47 11.73
N LYS A 178 13.08 -49.40 13.05
CA LYS A 178 11.86 -48.88 13.70
C LYS A 178 11.60 -47.41 13.36
N LEU A 179 12.64 -46.57 13.36
CA LEU A 179 12.55 -45.16 12.97
C LEU A 179 12.18 -45.02 11.50
N GLN A 180 12.81 -45.78 10.60
CA GLN A 180 12.49 -45.83 9.18
C GLN A 180 11.05 -46.28 8.94
N MET A 181 10.55 -47.28 9.68
CA MET A 181 9.15 -47.73 9.60
C MET A 181 8.18 -46.65 10.06
N LYS A 182 8.47 -45.96 11.18
CA LYS A 182 7.67 -44.80 11.64
C LYS A 182 7.67 -43.66 10.63
N LEU A 183 8.81 -43.41 9.98
CA LEU A 183 8.93 -42.38 8.94
C LEU A 183 8.10 -42.76 7.71
N ALA A 184 8.16 -44.02 7.28
CA ALA A 184 7.34 -44.54 6.19
C ALA A 184 5.83 -44.48 6.51
N GLU A 185 5.43 -44.78 7.74
CA GLU A 185 4.04 -44.62 8.21
C GLU A 185 3.62 -43.15 8.24
N TYR A 186 4.50 -42.25 8.67
CA TYR A 186 4.25 -40.81 8.66
C TYR A 186 4.04 -40.29 7.24
N PHE A 187 4.89 -40.67 6.30
CA PHE A 187 4.71 -40.33 4.88
C PHE A 187 3.45 -40.96 4.28
N ARG A 188 3.09 -42.19 4.67
CA ARG A 188 1.85 -42.84 4.22
C ARG A 188 0.59 -42.14 4.75
N LYS A 189 0.59 -41.70 6.01
CA LYS A 189 -0.49 -40.90 6.61
C LYS A 189 -0.58 -39.51 5.98
N LYS A 190 0.56 -38.84 5.79
CA LYS A 190 0.62 -37.52 5.13
C LYS A 190 0.17 -37.60 3.67
N ALA A 191 0.47 -38.70 2.96
CA ALA A 191 -0.01 -38.93 1.61
C ALA A 191 -1.54 -39.14 1.54
N GLY A 192 -2.18 -39.65 2.59
CA GLY A 192 -3.64 -39.76 2.67
C GLY A 192 -4.34 -38.40 2.72
N ASP A 193 -3.76 -37.43 3.45
CA ASP A 193 -4.31 -36.07 3.59
C ASP A 193 -3.89 -35.13 2.44
N ASN A 194 -2.76 -35.40 1.78
CA ASN A 194 -2.23 -34.60 0.66
C ASN A 194 -2.47 -35.20 -0.73
N ALA A 195 -3.15 -36.34 -0.86
CA ALA A 195 -3.39 -37.04 -2.14
C ALA A 195 -4.08 -36.19 -3.22
N GLN A 196 -4.63 -35.03 -2.87
CA GLN A 196 -5.30 -34.13 -3.80
C GLN A 196 -4.44 -32.93 -4.25
N LEU A 197 -3.30 -32.63 -3.61
CA LEU A 197 -2.45 -31.49 -3.97
C LEU A 197 -1.12 -31.88 -4.63
N GLU A 198 -0.61 -33.08 -4.37
CA GLU A 198 0.51 -33.68 -5.10
C GLU A 198 0.01 -34.85 -5.94
N ARG A 199 -0.70 -34.55 -7.04
CA ARG A 199 -0.66 -35.48 -8.17
C ARG A 199 0.80 -35.49 -8.62
N GLN A 200 1.51 -36.55 -8.23
CA GLN A 200 2.85 -36.95 -8.67
C GLN A 200 3.30 -36.15 -9.89
N GLU A 201 4.28 -35.24 -9.73
CA GLU A 201 5.19 -35.01 -10.83
C GLU A 201 5.66 -36.40 -11.27
N PRO A 202 5.48 -36.77 -12.55
CA PRO A 202 5.78 -38.12 -12.99
C PRO A 202 7.22 -38.41 -12.61
N ALA A 203 7.51 -39.60 -12.09
CA ALA A 203 8.86 -39.96 -11.61
C ALA A 203 9.98 -39.64 -12.62
N THR A 204 9.64 -39.50 -13.90
CA THR A 204 10.50 -38.96 -14.97
C THR A 204 10.96 -37.52 -14.79
N GLU A 205 10.13 -36.61 -14.30
CA GLU A 205 10.51 -35.21 -14.02
C GLU A 205 11.46 -35.11 -12.83
N GLN A 206 11.19 -35.87 -11.75
CA GLN A 206 12.10 -35.97 -10.60
C GLN A 206 13.45 -36.62 -10.97
N LEU A 207 13.45 -37.62 -11.85
CA LEU A 207 14.67 -38.23 -12.38
C LEU A 207 15.45 -37.24 -13.27
N GLN A 208 14.75 -36.43 -14.08
CA GLN A 208 15.38 -35.38 -14.89
C GLN A 208 15.97 -34.27 -14.02
N GLU A 209 15.32 -33.89 -12.93
CA GLU A 209 15.89 -32.94 -11.96
C GLU A 209 17.11 -33.53 -11.25
N TYR A 210 17.04 -34.79 -10.82
CA TYR A 210 18.19 -35.49 -10.26
C TYR A 210 19.36 -35.58 -11.24
N GLU A 211 19.09 -35.91 -12.51
CA GLU A 211 20.09 -35.94 -13.58
C GLU A 211 20.71 -34.55 -13.80
N LYS A 212 19.90 -33.48 -13.79
CA LYS A 212 20.42 -32.09 -13.84
C LYS A 212 21.32 -31.79 -12.63
N TYR A 213 20.93 -32.17 -11.42
CA TYR A 213 21.76 -31.97 -10.22
C TYR A 213 23.06 -32.77 -10.28
N ILE A 214 23.03 -34.01 -10.78
CA ILE A 214 24.22 -34.84 -10.97
C ILE A 214 25.15 -34.23 -12.03
N ASN A 215 24.60 -33.71 -13.13
CA ASN A 215 25.39 -33.02 -14.16
C ASN A 215 26.03 -31.75 -13.58
N ILE A 216 25.28 -30.93 -12.85
CA ILE A 216 25.82 -29.73 -12.18
C ILE A 216 26.92 -30.11 -11.18
N LEU A 217 26.72 -31.17 -10.39
CA LEU A 217 27.74 -31.66 -9.46
C LEU A 217 28.99 -32.16 -10.18
N THR A 218 28.82 -32.84 -11.30
CA THR A 218 29.93 -33.36 -12.11
C THR A 218 30.71 -32.20 -12.75
N ASP A 219 30.01 -31.21 -13.29
CA ASP A 219 30.62 -29.99 -13.85
C ASP A 219 31.37 -29.21 -12.78
N LEU A 220 30.80 -29.06 -11.58
CA LEU A 220 31.46 -28.43 -10.44
C LEU A 220 32.70 -29.21 -9.97
N GLN A 221 32.63 -30.54 -9.97
CA GLN A 221 33.79 -31.39 -9.66
C GLN A 221 34.89 -31.23 -10.70
N GLN A 222 34.54 -31.25 -12.00
CA GLN A 222 35.50 -31.01 -13.08
C GLN A 222 36.14 -29.63 -12.98
N GLN A 223 35.34 -28.60 -12.71
CA GLN A 223 35.83 -27.24 -12.51
C GLN A 223 36.79 -27.17 -11.31
N LEU A 224 36.42 -27.76 -10.17
CA LEU A 224 37.29 -27.81 -9.00
C LEU A 224 38.61 -28.53 -9.28
N THR A 225 38.57 -29.65 -10.01
CA THR A 225 39.79 -30.37 -10.40
C THR A 225 40.67 -29.52 -11.32
N ALA A 226 40.09 -28.90 -12.35
CA ALA A 226 40.83 -28.04 -13.28
C ALA A 226 41.44 -26.81 -12.58
N ASP A 227 40.68 -26.16 -11.68
CA ASP A 227 41.16 -25.03 -10.88
C ASP A 227 42.29 -25.47 -9.94
N SER A 228 42.17 -26.65 -9.32
CA SER A 228 43.21 -27.20 -8.44
C SER A 228 44.50 -27.55 -9.19
N GLU A 229 44.38 -28.15 -10.38
CA GLU A 229 45.51 -28.49 -11.23
C GLU A 229 46.21 -27.23 -11.74
N SER A 230 45.44 -26.22 -12.18
CA SER A 230 45.98 -24.93 -12.61
C SER A 230 46.69 -24.21 -11.46
N ALA A 231 46.10 -24.16 -10.28
CA ALA A 231 46.71 -23.56 -9.10
C ALA A 231 48.00 -24.30 -8.69
N GLN A 232 48.02 -25.63 -8.78
CA GLN A 232 49.20 -26.43 -8.50
C GLN A 232 50.32 -26.17 -9.52
N GLN A 233 50.01 -26.15 -10.82
CA GLN A 233 50.98 -25.81 -11.86
C GLN A 233 51.59 -24.42 -11.65
N GLN A 234 50.77 -23.42 -11.32
CA GLN A 234 51.25 -22.08 -10.99
C GLN A 234 52.12 -22.07 -9.72
N ALA A 235 51.78 -22.86 -8.71
CA ALA A 235 52.59 -22.97 -7.49
C ALA A 235 53.96 -23.60 -7.77
N GLU A 236 54.00 -24.64 -8.60
CA GLU A 236 55.24 -25.30 -9.02
C GLU A 236 56.12 -24.37 -9.86
N GLU A 237 55.54 -23.65 -10.83
CA GLU A 237 56.26 -22.65 -11.62
C GLU A 237 56.83 -21.52 -10.74
N ASN A 238 56.03 -20.97 -9.82
CA ASN A 238 56.52 -19.94 -8.90
C ASN A 238 57.65 -20.48 -7.99
N ARG A 239 57.57 -21.76 -7.60
CA ARG A 239 58.60 -22.41 -6.78
C ARG A 239 59.92 -22.57 -7.54
N THR A 240 59.88 -23.04 -8.80
CA THR A 240 61.09 -23.16 -9.63
C THR A 240 61.71 -21.80 -9.88
N GLN A 241 60.90 -20.80 -10.27
CA GLN A 241 61.39 -19.42 -10.47
C GLN A 241 61.98 -18.82 -9.19
N SER A 242 61.38 -19.08 -8.02
CA SER A 242 61.93 -18.63 -6.74
C SER A 242 63.27 -19.30 -6.44
N GLN A 243 63.39 -20.60 -6.68
CA GLN A 243 64.63 -21.33 -6.43
C GLN A 243 65.77 -20.83 -7.34
N GLU A 244 65.50 -20.64 -8.63
CA GLU A 244 66.48 -20.10 -9.57
C GLU A 244 66.98 -18.70 -9.16
N LYS A 245 66.08 -17.85 -8.67
CA LYS A 245 66.44 -16.51 -8.17
C LYS A 245 67.29 -16.60 -6.91
N LEU A 246 66.94 -17.49 -5.98
CA LEU A 246 67.74 -17.73 -4.78
C LEU A 246 69.15 -18.22 -5.14
N ASP A 247 69.27 -19.20 -6.04
CA ASP A 247 70.55 -19.74 -6.46
C ASP A 247 71.44 -18.66 -7.13
N LYS A 248 70.85 -17.78 -7.95
CA LYS A 248 71.55 -16.64 -8.56
C LYS A 248 72.06 -15.66 -7.49
N VAL A 249 71.18 -15.26 -6.58
CA VAL A 249 71.54 -14.34 -5.48
C VAL A 249 72.63 -14.94 -4.60
N GLU A 250 72.56 -16.23 -4.29
CA GLU A 250 73.56 -16.90 -3.46
C GLU A 250 74.93 -16.99 -4.14
N LYS A 251 74.96 -17.25 -5.46
CA LYS A 251 76.20 -17.23 -6.26
C LYS A 251 76.83 -15.83 -6.28
N GLU A 252 76.05 -14.80 -6.58
CA GLU A 252 76.52 -13.42 -6.60
C GLU A 252 76.98 -12.95 -5.21
N TRP A 253 76.23 -13.31 -4.16
CA TRP A 253 76.59 -13.03 -2.77
C TRP A 253 77.93 -13.68 -2.40
N ARG A 254 78.11 -14.98 -2.68
CA ARG A 254 79.38 -15.67 -2.41
C ARG A 254 80.55 -15.01 -3.14
N ALA A 255 80.36 -14.60 -4.40
CA ALA A 255 81.39 -13.89 -5.16
C ALA A 255 81.75 -12.52 -4.54
N LEU A 256 80.74 -11.73 -4.16
CA LEU A 256 80.94 -10.44 -3.50
C LEU A 256 81.64 -10.57 -2.15
N MET A 257 81.28 -11.59 -1.37
CA MET A 257 81.90 -11.86 -0.08
C MET A 257 83.35 -12.30 -0.22
N ALA A 258 83.69 -13.11 -1.24
CA ALA A 258 85.07 -13.47 -1.54
C ALA A 258 85.91 -12.22 -1.92
N LEU A 259 85.38 -11.35 -2.79
CA LEU A 259 86.04 -10.10 -3.17
C LEU A 259 86.25 -9.17 -1.97
N LYS A 260 85.24 -9.05 -1.09
CA LYS A 260 85.33 -8.27 0.15
C LYS A 260 86.41 -8.82 1.07
N GLN A 261 86.46 -10.13 1.27
CA GLN A 261 87.49 -10.78 2.09
C GLN A 261 88.88 -10.54 1.51
N GLU A 262 89.08 -10.76 0.21
CA GLU A 262 90.37 -10.61 -0.47
C GLU A 262 90.87 -9.16 -0.41
N ALA A 263 90.02 -8.17 -0.73
CA ALA A 263 90.39 -6.76 -0.72
C ALA A 263 90.78 -6.27 0.69
N VAL A 264 90.02 -6.63 1.71
CA VAL A 264 90.29 -6.23 3.10
C VAL A 264 91.51 -6.98 3.65
N ALA A 265 91.65 -8.27 3.35
CA ALA A 265 92.83 -9.05 3.75
C ALA A 265 94.10 -8.49 3.10
N ALA A 266 94.07 -8.13 1.80
CA ALA A 266 95.21 -7.52 1.11
C ALA A 266 95.60 -6.16 1.71
N ALA A 267 94.61 -5.32 2.05
CA ALA A 267 94.85 -4.02 2.70
C ALA A 267 95.47 -4.17 4.10
N LEU A 268 94.94 -5.06 4.94
CA LEU A 268 95.41 -5.28 6.31
C LEU A 268 96.72 -6.06 6.38
N SER A 269 97.01 -6.91 5.39
CA SER A 269 98.25 -7.71 5.32
C SER A 269 99.51 -6.85 5.30
N ARG A 270 99.42 -5.63 4.78
CA ARG A 270 100.54 -4.66 4.72
C ARG A 270 100.97 -4.16 6.10
N HIS A 271 100.06 -4.16 7.08
CA HIS A 271 100.27 -3.57 8.41
C HIS A 271 100.35 -4.60 9.54
N LEU A 272 99.59 -5.71 9.47
CA LEU A 272 99.50 -6.71 10.54
C LEU A 272 100.12 -8.07 10.20
N GLY A 273 100.55 -8.28 8.94
CA GLY A 273 100.98 -9.58 8.43
C GLY A 273 99.81 -10.49 8.02
N LYS A 274 100.06 -11.41 7.07
CA LYS A 274 99.02 -12.19 6.37
C LYS A 274 98.07 -12.97 7.30
N LYS A 275 98.61 -13.71 8.26
CA LYS A 275 97.81 -14.56 9.17
C LYS A 275 96.95 -13.76 10.14
N ALA A 276 97.51 -12.69 10.73
CA ALA A 276 96.77 -11.84 11.67
C ALA A 276 95.69 -11.00 10.96
N ALA A 277 95.96 -10.56 9.72
CA ALA A 277 94.98 -9.88 8.88
C ALA A 277 93.80 -10.80 8.53
N GLN A 278 94.05 -12.04 8.09
CA GLN A 278 93.01 -13.03 7.80
C GLN A 278 92.12 -13.32 9.02
N ALA A 279 92.71 -13.59 10.19
CA ALA A 279 91.96 -13.85 11.41
C ALA A 279 91.05 -12.68 11.83
N LYS A 280 91.51 -11.43 11.66
CA LYS A 280 90.72 -10.23 11.98
C LYS A 280 89.56 -10.04 10.99
N VAL A 281 89.79 -10.26 9.69
CA VAL A 281 88.74 -10.23 8.66
C VAL A 281 87.67 -11.27 8.94
N GLU A 282 88.06 -12.52 9.19
CA GLU A 282 87.14 -13.60 9.53
C GLU A 282 86.33 -13.32 10.79
N SER A 283 86.94 -12.77 11.83
CA SER A 283 86.23 -12.38 13.06
C SER A 283 85.20 -11.28 12.80
N SER A 284 85.56 -10.26 12.02
CA SER A 284 84.63 -9.16 11.68
C SER A 284 83.48 -9.64 10.80
N LEU A 285 83.77 -10.54 9.86
CA LEU A 285 82.78 -11.12 8.98
C LEU A 285 81.80 -12.02 9.75
N ARG A 286 82.30 -12.83 10.69
CA ARG A 286 81.44 -13.63 11.57
C ARG A 286 80.50 -12.75 12.40
N ALA A 287 81.00 -11.63 12.92
CA ALA A 287 80.17 -10.67 13.67
C ALA A 287 79.11 -10.00 12.77
N GLU A 288 79.46 -9.66 11.53
CA GLU A 288 78.52 -9.11 10.56
C GLU A 288 77.44 -10.12 10.14
N GLN A 289 77.83 -11.38 9.89
CA GLN A 289 76.90 -12.45 9.54
C GLN A 289 75.86 -12.66 10.64
N LEU A 290 76.27 -12.67 11.91
CA LEU A 290 75.34 -12.82 13.04
C LEU A 290 74.28 -11.70 13.07
N ARG A 291 74.67 -10.45 12.77
CA ARG A 291 73.73 -9.32 12.67
C ARG A 291 72.84 -9.42 11.44
N GLN A 292 73.34 -9.92 10.32
CA GLN A 292 72.52 -10.18 9.13
C GLN A 292 71.48 -11.27 9.40
N ASP A 293 71.84 -12.35 10.08
CA ASP A 293 70.93 -13.43 10.43
C ASP A 293 69.82 -12.94 11.38
N GLU A 294 70.16 -12.11 12.36
CA GLU A 294 69.18 -11.43 13.22
C GLU A 294 68.22 -10.54 12.41
N LEU A 295 68.74 -9.76 11.47
CA LEU A 295 67.93 -8.90 10.60
C LEU A 295 66.99 -9.72 9.72
N VAL A 296 67.45 -10.85 9.16
CA VAL A 296 66.62 -11.76 8.37
C VAL A 296 65.49 -12.34 9.23
N LYS A 297 65.79 -12.78 10.47
CA LYS A 297 64.78 -13.25 11.42
C LYS A 297 63.72 -12.17 11.72
N LEU A 298 64.14 -10.92 11.94
CA LEU A 298 63.21 -9.81 12.18
C LEU A 298 62.37 -9.47 10.95
N ARG A 299 62.97 -9.45 9.76
CA ARG A 299 62.24 -9.23 8.49
C ARG A 299 61.20 -10.32 8.25
N LEU A 300 61.55 -11.58 8.52
CA LEU A 300 60.61 -12.70 8.41
C LEU A 300 59.44 -12.53 9.40
N LYS A 301 59.72 -12.17 10.66
CA LYS A 301 58.67 -11.87 11.66
C LYS A 301 57.78 -10.72 11.20
N HIS A 302 58.35 -9.64 10.67
CA HIS A 302 57.59 -8.50 10.16
C HIS A 302 56.68 -8.89 8.99
N ILE A 303 57.17 -9.68 8.04
CA ILE A 303 56.36 -10.19 6.92
C ILE A 303 55.21 -11.06 7.43
N LYS A 304 55.48 -12.00 8.36
CA LYS A 304 54.46 -12.84 9.00
C LYS A 304 53.37 -11.99 9.68
N LEU A 305 53.77 -10.97 10.43
CA LEU A 305 52.83 -10.04 11.08
C LEU A 305 52.01 -9.23 10.07
N ARG A 306 52.62 -8.72 9.00
CA ARG A 306 51.88 -8.01 7.93
C ARG A 306 50.84 -8.91 7.26
N ILE A 307 51.17 -10.17 7.00
CA ILE A 307 50.22 -11.14 6.43
C ILE A 307 49.07 -11.37 7.42
N LYS A 308 49.38 -11.55 8.72
CA LYS A 308 48.36 -11.72 9.76
C LYS A 308 47.43 -10.52 9.87
N ILE A 309 47.96 -9.29 9.84
CA ILE A 309 47.17 -8.06 9.84
C ILE A 309 46.23 -8.02 8.64
N ARG A 310 46.75 -8.25 7.41
CA ARG A 310 45.91 -8.26 6.20
C ARG A 310 44.79 -9.29 6.25
N ARG A 311 45.08 -10.48 6.80
CA ARG A 311 44.08 -11.53 6.98
C ARG A 311 42.99 -11.09 7.96
N LEU A 312 43.37 -10.57 9.12
CA LEU A 312 42.41 -10.07 10.12
C LEU A 312 41.58 -8.90 9.59
N GLU A 313 42.18 -8.00 8.82
CA GLU A 313 41.44 -6.91 8.16
C GLU A 313 40.46 -7.42 7.10
N ALA A 314 40.82 -8.47 6.36
CA ALA A 314 39.90 -9.11 5.41
C ALA A 314 38.73 -9.77 6.15
N GLU A 315 39.01 -10.54 7.19
CA GLU A 315 37.99 -11.16 8.05
C GLU A 315 37.07 -10.10 8.67
N LEU A 316 37.60 -8.96 9.15
CA LEU A 316 36.79 -7.86 9.68
C LEU A 316 35.90 -7.22 8.61
N ARG A 317 36.42 -6.97 7.41
CA ARG A 317 35.63 -6.42 6.30
C ARG A 317 34.53 -7.37 5.86
N ASP A 318 34.83 -8.67 5.79
CA ASP A 318 33.84 -9.69 5.45
C ASP A 318 32.76 -9.76 6.52
N MET A 319 33.12 -9.68 7.80
CA MET A 319 32.17 -9.57 8.90
C MET A 319 31.31 -8.31 8.75
N GLU A 320 31.89 -7.12 8.60
CA GLU A 320 31.14 -5.86 8.40
C GLU A 320 30.20 -5.90 7.18
N GLY A 321 30.62 -6.53 6.08
CA GLY A 321 29.82 -6.69 4.87
C GLY A 321 28.64 -7.67 5.02
N HIS A 322 28.80 -8.72 5.81
CA HIS A 322 27.73 -9.70 6.10
C HIS A 322 26.90 -9.33 7.34
N SER A 323 27.42 -8.48 8.21
CA SER A 323 26.80 -8.09 9.49
C SER A 323 26.10 -6.73 9.38
N ARG A 324 25.26 -6.53 8.37
CA ARG A 324 24.22 -5.52 8.52
C ARG A 324 23.34 -5.99 9.67
N ASP A 325 23.41 -5.28 10.79
CA ASP A 325 22.75 -5.68 12.03
C ASP A 325 21.27 -6.01 11.74
N PRO A 326 20.80 -7.24 12.05
CA PRO A 326 19.39 -7.60 11.89
C PRO A 326 18.43 -6.57 12.50
N LEU A 327 18.83 -5.92 13.60
CA LEU A 327 18.07 -4.82 14.22
C LEU A 327 18.00 -3.59 13.31
N GLN A 328 19.08 -3.25 12.61
CA GLN A 328 19.10 -2.14 11.65
C GLN A 328 18.17 -2.42 10.46
N ILE A 329 18.15 -3.65 9.96
CA ILE A 329 17.21 -4.06 8.90
C ILE A 329 15.77 -3.95 9.39
N GLN A 330 15.47 -4.47 10.58
CA GLN A 330 14.13 -4.37 11.16
C GLN A 330 13.71 -2.91 11.40
N PHE A 331 14.62 -2.06 11.87
CA PHE A 331 14.36 -0.65 12.07
C PHE A 331 14.00 0.06 10.76
N GLU A 332 14.76 -0.19 9.69
CA GLU A 332 14.46 0.36 8.36
C GLU A 332 13.14 -0.15 7.80
N GLN A 333 12.84 -1.43 7.98
CA GLN A 333 11.55 -2.01 7.60
C GLN A 333 10.39 -1.35 8.34
N LEU A 334 10.52 -1.15 9.67
CA LEU A 334 9.54 -0.44 10.48
C LEU A 334 9.38 1.01 10.05
N GLN A 335 10.47 1.69 9.71
CA GLN A 335 10.44 3.06 9.21
C GLN A 335 9.71 3.15 7.86
N ALA A 336 9.98 2.22 6.95
CA ALA A 336 9.30 2.13 5.66
C ALA A 336 7.80 1.82 5.84
N ALA A 337 7.45 0.89 6.75
CA ALA A 337 6.07 0.57 7.07
C ALA A 337 5.32 1.77 7.65
N ARG A 338 5.94 2.49 8.59
CA ARG A 338 5.39 3.71 9.18
C ARG A 338 5.15 4.79 8.13
N LEU A 339 6.09 4.98 7.21
CA LEU A 339 5.95 5.94 6.11
C LEU A 339 4.78 5.57 5.18
N LYS A 340 4.63 4.28 4.85
CA LYS A 340 3.50 3.78 4.06
C LYS A 340 2.16 4.01 4.77
N GLN A 341 2.08 3.70 6.07
CA GLN A 341 0.87 3.94 6.87
C GLN A 341 0.52 5.43 6.93
N LYS A 342 1.52 6.30 7.14
CA LYS A 342 1.31 7.76 7.12
C LYS A 342 0.74 8.24 5.78
N LYS A 343 1.31 7.80 4.66
CA LYS A 343 0.80 8.11 3.31
C LYS A 343 -0.63 7.63 3.11
N HIS A 344 -0.98 6.45 3.63
CA HIS A 344 -2.35 5.94 3.55
C HIS A 344 -3.33 6.77 4.36
N ALA A 345 -2.97 7.13 5.60
CA ALA A 345 -3.79 7.98 6.46
C ALA A 345 -4.00 9.38 5.85
N GLU A 346 -2.98 9.93 5.19
CA GLU A 346 -3.07 11.21 4.48
C GLU A 346 -4.03 11.14 3.30
N LYS A 347 -3.95 10.09 2.46
CA LYS A 347 -4.92 9.85 1.37
C LYS A 347 -6.36 9.74 1.88
N GLN A 348 -6.58 8.95 2.94
CA GLN A 348 -7.91 8.82 3.54
C GLN A 348 -8.42 10.16 4.10
N ARG A 349 -7.53 10.96 4.71
CA ARG A 349 -7.88 12.30 5.20
C ARG A 349 -8.28 13.23 4.06
N GLU A 350 -7.54 13.23 2.95
CA GLU A 350 -7.88 14.02 1.76
C GLU A 350 -9.22 13.59 1.15
N GLU A 351 -9.49 12.29 1.07
CA GLU A 351 -10.76 11.73 0.59
C GLU A 351 -11.93 12.14 1.50
N SER A 352 -11.75 12.05 2.81
CA SER A 352 -12.73 12.52 3.80
C SER A 352 -13.02 14.01 3.64
N LEU A 353 -11.99 14.85 3.43
CA LEU A 353 -12.16 16.28 3.19
C LEU A 353 -12.86 16.58 1.86
N LYS A 354 -12.58 15.79 0.81
CA LYS A 354 -13.31 15.89 -0.47
C LYS A 354 -14.79 15.55 -0.27
N LEU A 355 -15.10 14.50 0.50
CA LEU A 355 -16.47 14.10 0.79
C LEU A 355 -17.19 15.16 1.63
N GLN A 356 -16.55 15.70 2.67
CA GLN A 356 -17.11 16.78 3.48
C GLN A 356 -17.43 18.03 2.65
N ARG A 357 -16.55 18.40 1.70
CA ARG A 357 -16.82 19.49 0.74
C ARG A 357 -18.02 19.20 -0.14
N LYS A 358 -18.15 17.97 -0.68
CA LYS A 358 -19.33 17.56 -1.47
C LYS A 358 -20.60 17.62 -0.65
N ILE A 359 -20.58 17.15 0.61
CA ILE A 359 -21.73 17.22 1.52
C ILE A 359 -22.13 18.68 1.74
N SER A 360 -21.16 19.56 2.02
CA SER A 360 -21.42 20.99 2.26
C SER A 360 -22.06 21.65 1.04
N SER A 361 -21.51 21.43 -0.16
CA SER A 361 -22.06 21.95 -1.41
C SER A 361 -23.47 21.42 -1.71
N ASN A 362 -23.72 20.14 -1.43
CA ASN A 362 -25.07 19.57 -1.56
C ASN A 362 -26.06 20.16 -0.55
N LEU A 363 -25.63 20.43 0.69
CA LEU A 363 -26.47 21.09 1.70
C LEU A 363 -26.82 22.52 1.27
N GLU A 364 -25.89 23.27 0.71
CA GLU A 364 -26.15 24.58 0.12
C GLU A 364 -27.17 24.49 -1.01
N LEU A 365 -27.01 23.53 -1.93
CA LEU A 365 -27.97 23.31 -3.02
C LEU A 365 -29.36 22.93 -2.48
N LEU A 366 -29.44 22.04 -1.49
CA LEU A 366 -30.70 21.66 -0.85
C LEU A 366 -31.36 22.86 -0.17
N SER A 367 -30.59 23.73 0.48
CA SER A 367 -31.09 24.98 1.06
C SER A 367 -31.70 25.88 -0.02
N ASN A 368 -31.00 26.07 -1.14
CA ASN A 368 -31.49 26.86 -2.28
C ASN A 368 -32.77 26.27 -2.88
N ILE A 369 -32.86 24.93 -3.01
CA ILE A 369 -34.06 24.25 -3.49
C ILE A 369 -35.22 24.43 -2.51
N LYS A 370 -34.97 24.29 -1.20
CA LYS A 370 -35.97 24.49 -0.16
C LYS A 370 -36.53 25.90 -0.20
N GLU A 371 -35.68 26.91 -0.36
CA GLU A 371 -36.09 28.30 -0.48
C GLU A 371 -36.94 28.54 -1.74
N LYS A 372 -36.49 28.08 -2.92
CA LYS A 372 -37.29 28.18 -4.16
C LYS A 372 -38.65 27.51 -4.05
N LEU A 373 -38.70 26.35 -3.41
CA LEU A 373 -39.94 25.62 -3.17
C LEU A 373 -40.86 26.38 -2.22
N TYR A 374 -40.31 27.01 -1.17
CA TYR A 374 -41.08 27.87 -0.29
C TYR A 374 -41.69 29.06 -1.04
N TRP A 375 -40.90 29.77 -1.85
CA TRP A 375 -41.40 30.88 -2.67
C TRP A 375 -42.48 30.44 -3.66
N SER A 376 -42.27 29.31 -4.34
CA SER A 376 -43.26 28.75 -5.27
C SER A 376 -44.57 28.37 -4.56
N LYS A 377 -44.50 27.80 -3.35
CA LYS A 377 -45.70 27.52 -2.53
C LYS A 377 -46.46 28.78 -2.18
N MET A 378 -45.76 29.81 -1.70
CA MET A 378 -46.36 31.11 -1.38
C MET A 378 -47.04 31.73 -2.61
N GLU A 379 -46.42 31.65 -3.78
CA GLU A 379 -47.02 32.13 -5.03
C GLU A 379 -48.27 31.34 -5.40
N VAL A 380 -48.23 30.01 -5.31
CA VAL A 380 -49.42 29.16 -5.56
C VAL A 380 -50.57 29.50 -4.62
N GLU A 381 -50.30 29.72 -3.34
CA GLU A 381 -51.31 30.13 -2.37
C GLU A 381 -51.91 31.50 -2.70
N ALA A 382 -51.07 32.48 -3.07
CA ALA A 382 -51.53 33.79 -3.51
C ALA A 382 -52.41 33.70 -4.78
N LYS A 383 -52.02 32.89 -5.76
CA LYS A 383 -52.80 32.65 -6.99
C LYS A 383 -54.12 31.94 -6.71
N ARG A 384 -54.15 30.98 -5.77
CA ARG A 384 -55.39 30.34 -5.30
C ARG A 384 -56.32 31.35 -4.63
N GLY A 385 -55.79 32.28 -3.84
CA GLY A 385 -56.55 33.39 -3.28
C GLY A 385 -57.19 34.26 -4.37
N GLN A 386 -56.40 34.67 -5.37
CA GLN A 386 -56.89 35.44 -6.52
C GLN A 386 -57.99 34.68 -7.31
N LEU A 387 -57.82 33.37 -7.51
CA LEU A 387 -58.82 32.54 -8.16
C LEU A 387 -60.13 32.51 -7.38
N ALA A 388 -60.08 32.31 -6.05
CA ALA A 388 -61.25 32.30 -5.19
C ALA A 388 -62.01 33.65 -5.21
N GLU A 389 -61.30 34.77 -5.24
CA GLU A 389 -61.92 36.10 -5.39
C GLU A 389 -62.65 36.26 -6.72
N VAL A 390 -62.05 35.81 -7.82
CA VAL A 390 -62.67 35.84 -9.15
C VAL A 390 -63.88 34.92 -9.21
N GLU A 391 -63.78 33.70 -8.67
CA GLU A 391 -64.91 32.76 -8.58
C GLU A 391 -66.07 33.36 -7.77
N ALA A 392 -65.80 33.99 -6.65
CA ALA A 392 -66.81 34.70 -5.85
C ALA A 392 -67.42 35.88 -6.62
N ALA A 393 -66.62 36.64 -7.37
CA ALA A 393 -67.12 37.71 -8.24
C ALA A 393 -68.02 37.16 -9.38
N VAL A 394 -67.65 36.04 -9.99
CA VAL A 394 -68.45 35.34 -11.01
C VAL A 394 -69.76 34.83 -10.41
N ALA A 395 -69.73 34.20 -9.23
CA ALA A 395 -70.92 33.74 -8.53
C ALA A 395 -71.90 34.88 -8.26
N ARG A 396 -71.41 36.03 -7.73
CA ARG A 396 -72.21 37.25 -7.53
C ARG A 396 -72.83 37.77 -8.83
N LYS A 397 -72.06 37.81 -9.93
CA LYS A 397 -72.57 38.23 -11.24
C LYS A 397 -73.63 37.26 -11.79
N ARG A 398 -73.46 35.94 -11.59
CA ARG A 398 -74.45 34.92 -11.97
C ARG A 398 -75.75 35.07 -11.19
N GLU A 399 -75.67 35.33 -9.89
CA GLU A 399 -76.83 35.60 -9.05
C GLU A 399 -77.57 36.87 -9.49
N LEU A 400 -76.85 37.97 -9.72
CA LEU A 400 -77.42 39.21 -10.23
C LEU A 400 -78.12 39.00 -11.58
N LEU A 401 -77.48 38.30 -12.52
CA LEU A 401 -78.07 37.97 -13.80
C LEU A 401 -79.37 37.16 -13.64
N THR A 402 -79.40 36.22 -12.71
CA THR A 402 -80.57 35.39 -12.42
C THR A 402 -81.72 36.25 -11.87
N ARG A 403 -81.44 37.13 -10.89
CA ARG A 403 -82.41 38.09 -10.34
C ARG A 403 -82.96 39.03 -11.43
N THR A 404 -82.10 39.56 -12.30
CA THR A 404 -82.53 40.42 -13.42
C THR A 404 -83.39 39.65 -14.44
N LYS A 405 -83.04 38.40 -14.76
CA LYS A 405 -83.87 37.54 -15.64
C LYS A 405 -85.24 37.28 -15.02
N GLN A 406 -85.31 37.00 -13.72
CA GLN A 406 -86.58 36.82 -13.00
C GLN A 406 -87.42 38.11 -13.00
N ALA A 407 -86.82 39.26 -12.71
CA ALA A 407 -87.49 40.55 -12.78
C ALA A 407 -88.06 40.84 -14.18
N ARG A 408 -87.26 40.63 -15.23
CA ARG A 408 -87.72 40.72 -16.62
C ARG A 408 -88.89 39.79 -16.90
N ASN A 409 -88.82 38.52 -16.47
CA ASN A 409 -89.91 37.57 -16.67
C ASN A 409 -91.19 38.02 -15.95
N SER A 410 -91.08 38.49 -14.69
CA SER A 410 -92.23 39.01 -13.94
C SER A 410 -92.88 40.24 -14.61
N LEU A 411 -92.06 41.13 -15.19
CA LEU A 411 -92.55 42.26 -15.98
C LEU A 411 -93.20 41.81 -17.29
N GLN A 412 -92.66 40.79 -17.96
CA GLN A 412 -93.27 40.21 -19.16
C GLN A 412 -94.64 39.58 -18.84
N GLU A 413 -94.73 38.81 -17.76
CA GLU A 413 -95.98 38.24 -17.27
C GLU A 413 -96.98 39.34 -16.88
N GLY A 414 -96.54 40.37 -16.16
CA GLY A 414 -97.38 41.52 -15.81
C GLY A 414 -97.87 42.28 -17.04
N ASN A 415 -97.00 42.48 -18.04
CA ASN A 415 -97.35 43.13 -19.31
C ASN A 415 -98.39 42.30 -20.09
N LEU A 416 -98.23 40.99 -20.11
CA LEU A 416 -99.18 40.05 -20.73
C LEU A 416 -100.54 40.11 -20.02
N ARG A 417 -100.57 40.00 -18.69
CA ARG A 417 -101.80 40.14 -17.88
C ARG A 417 -102.48 41.49 -18.08
N LEU A 418 -101.72 42.57 -18.20
CA LEU A 418 -102.28 43.91 -18.45
C LEU A 418 -102.87 44.00 -19.86
N LYS A 419 -102.22 43.39 -20.87
CA LYS A 419 -102.79 43.29 -22.23
C LYS A 419 -104.09 42.50 -22.22
N GLU A 420 -104.15 41.38 -21.51
CA GLU A 420 -105.38 40.59 -21.33
C GLU A 420 -106.49 41.41 -20.66
N ARG A 421 -106.19 42.09 -19.54
CA ARG A 421 -107.17 42.92 -18.80
C ARG A 421 -107.65 44.14 -19.55
N ARG A 422 -106.82 44.72 -20.43
CA ARG A 422 -107.22 45.86 -21.27
C ARG A 422 -108.33 45.47 -22.24
N GLY A 423 -108.54 44.19 -22.56
CA GLY A 423 -109.63 43.75 -23.43
C GLY A 423 -109.69 44.56 -24.73
N LEU A 424 -110.86 45.09 -25.08
CA LEU A 424 -111.05 45.94 -26.26
C LEU A 424 -110.31 47.28 -26.19
N LEU A 425 -109.99 47.80 -24.99
CA LEU A 425 -109.30 49.09 -24.83
C LEU A 425 -107.91 49.10 -25.47
N GLY A 426 -107.31 47.92 -25.69
CA GLY A 426 -106.06 47.77 -26.40
C GLY A 426 -106.18 47.77 -27.93
N ASN A 427 -107.38 47.55 -28.47
CA ASN A 427 -107.63 47.46 -29.91
C ASN A 427 -108.50 48.63 -30.38
N ARG A 428 -107.82 49.69 -30.84
CA ARG A 428 -108.47 50.93 -31.31
C ARG A 428 -109.47 50.69 -32.44
N ILE A 429 -109.23 49.70 -33.30
CA ILE A 429 -110.11 49.41 -34.45
C ILE A 429 -111.44 48.86 -33.93
N LEU A 430 -111.39 47.82 -33.10
CA LEU A 430 -112.60 47.22 -32.53
C LEU A 430 -113.39 48.19 -31.64
N LEU A 431 -112.69 49.09 -30.92
CA LEU A 431 -113.32 50.17 -30.16
C LEU A 431 -114.08 51.14 -31.06
N ARG A 432 -113.44 51.56 -32.16
CA ARG A 432 -114.06 52.45 -33.15
C ARG A 432 -115.28 51.78 -33.79
N ASP A 433 -115.18 50.50 -34.14
CA ASP A 433 -116.30 49.73 -34.66
C ASP A 433 -117.45 49.66 -33.64
N LEU A 434 -117.15 49.45 -32.34
CA LEU A 434 -118.19 49.49 -31.31
C LEU A 434 -118.85 50.88 -31.20
N GLU A 435 -118.06 51.95 -31.16
CA GLU A 435 -118.56 53.32 -31.17
C GLU A 435 -119.49 53.54 -32.37
N ASP A 436 -119.03 53.18 -33.57
CA ASP A 436 -119.79 53.33 -34.80
C ASP A 436 -121.07 52.46 -34.79
N THR A 437 -121.05 51.26 -34.18
CA THR A 437 -122.25 50.42 -34.02
C THR A 437 -123.25 50.96 -33.00
N VAL A 438 -122.77 51.56 -31.91
CA VAL A 438 -123.62 52.23 -30.92
C VAL A 438 -124.25 53.47 -31.54
N ASP A 439 -123.45 54.30 -32.23
CA ASP A 439 -123.95 55.46 -32.97
C ASP A 439 -125.00 55.05 -34.02
N ALA A 440 -124.79 53.93 -34.73
CA ALA A 440 -125.77 53.39 -35.67
C ALA A 440 -127.04 52.85 -34.99
N SER A 441 -126.91 52.24 -33.80
CA SER A 441 -128.03 51.77 -32.97
C SER A 441 -128.89 52.93 -32.49
N ASP A 442 -128.27 53.98 -31.95
CA ASP A 442 -128.95 55.17 -31.46
C ASP A 442 -129.72 55.86 -32.59
N GLN A 443 -129.12 55.95 -33.78
CA GLN A 443 -129.83 56.41 -34.98
C GLN A 443 -131.05 55.53 -35.29
N LEU A 444 -130.92 54.20 -35.21
CA LEU A 444 -132.03 53.28 -35.43
C LEU A 444 -133.14 53.43 -34.38
N GLU A 445 -132.79 53.62 -33.11
CA GLU A 445 -133.74 53.87 -32.01
C GLU A 445 -134.49 55.17 -32.22
N GLU A 446 -133.80 56.26 -32.57
CA GLU A 446 -134.46 57.52 -32.95
C GLU A 446 -135.44 57.33 -34.11
N HIS A 447 -135.06 56.55 -35.13
CA HIS A 447 -135.95 56.21 -36.23
C HIS A 447 -137.18 55.42 -35.76
N LEU A 448 -136.99 54.50 -34.82
CA LEU A 448 -138.07 53.71 -34.21
C LEU A 448 -139.00 54.58 -33.37
N GLU A 449 -138.48 55.54 -32.60
CA GLU A 449 -139.28 56.50 -31.85
C GLU A 449 -140.08 57.42 -32.79
N LYS A 450 -139.46 57.90 -33.86
CA LYS A 450 -140.14 58.66 -34.92
C LYS A 450 -141.27 57.82 -35.54
N LEU A 451 -141.05 56.54 -35.82
CA LEU A 451 -142.08 55.63 -36.32
C LEU A 451 -143.17 55.34 -35.28
N LYS A 452 -142.85 55.21 -34.00
CA LYS A 452 -143.85 55.07 -32.92
C LYS A 452 -144.70 56.32 -32.77
N LEU A 453 -144.12 57.51 -32.89
CA LEU A 453 -144.84 58.77 -32.92
C LEU A 453 -145.79 58.81 -34.13
N GLN A 454 -145.32 58.43 -35.31
CA GLN A 454 -146.15 58.31 -36.51
C GLN A 454 -147.26 57.24 -36.36
N GLN A 455 -146.98 56.11 -35.72
CA GLN A 455 -147.97 55.07 -35.43
C GLN A 455 -148.99 55.53 -34.40
N ALA A 456 -148.57 56.27 -33.37
CA ALA A 456 -149.46 56.89 -32.40
C ALA A 456 -150.35 57.95 -33.08
N GLU A 457 -149.80 58.77 -33.98
CA GLU A 457 -150.59 59.68 -34.83
C GLU A 457 -151.56 58.93 -35.75
N ALA A 458 -151.15 57.80 -36.34
CA ALA A 458 -152.00 56.97 -37.18
C ALA A 458 -153.08 56.21 -36.39
N ALA A 459 -152.80 55.76 -35.16
CA ALA A 459 -153.78 55.17 -34.25
C ALA A 459 -154.79 56.23 -33.76
N PHE A 460 -154.33 57.45 -33.51
CA PHE A 460 -155.18 58.60 -33.18
C PHE A 460 -156.02 59.06 -34.38
N SER A 461 -155.50 58.96 -35.60
CA SER A 461 -156.27 59.20 -36.82
C SER A 461 -157.27 58.07 -37.07
N GLY A 462 -156.87 56.79 -36.98
CA GLY A 462 -157.71 55.60 -37.16
C GLY A 462 -158.87 55.48 -36.14
N GLY A 463 -158.64 55.86 -34.88
CA GLY A 463 -159.72 55.98 -33.88
C GLY A 463 -160.77 57.03 -34.24
N ARG A 464 -160.38 58.05 -35.01
CA ARG A 464 -161.27 59.10 -35.54
C ARG A 464 -162.16 58.60 -36.70
N TRP A 465 -161.73 57.56 -37.43
CA TRP A 465 -162.53 56.92 -38.48
C TRP A 465 -163.47 55.84 -37.92
N LYS A 466 -163.12 55.16 -36.82
CA LYS A 466 -163.99 54.16 -36.17
C LYS A 466 -165.21 54.79 -35.46
N LYS A 467 -165.04 55.98 -34.86
CA LYS A 467 -166.16 56.79 -34.32
C LYS A 467 -167.08 57.41 -35.39
N LYS A 468 -166.73 57.36 -36.68
CA LYS A 468 -167.59 57.77 -37.79
C LYS A 468 -168.47 56.66 -38.36
N LEU A 469 -168.26 55.39 -37.97
CA LEU A 469 -169.06 54.25 -38.47
C LEU A 469 -170.15 53.75 -37.49
N GLU A 470 -170.19 54.21 -36.24
CA GLU A 470 -171.25 53.88 -35.26
C GLU A 470 -172.30 55.00 -35.12
N SER A 471 -172.32 55.94 -36.06
CA SER A 471 -173.36 56.97 -36.18
C SER A 471 -173.60 57.34 -37.65
N THR A 472 -174.03 56.34 -38.43
CA THR A 472 -175.01 56.38 -39.54
C THR A 472 -175.00 55.05 -40.27
#